data_AF-A0A3P9DR55-F1
#
_entry.id   AF-A0A3P9DR55-F1
#
_cell.length_a   1.000
_cell.length_b   1.000
_cell.length_c   1.000
_cell.angle_alpha   90.00
_cell.angle_beta   90.00
_cell.angle_gamma   90.00
#
_symmetry.space_group_name_H-M   'P 1'
#
loop_
_entity.id
_entity.type
_entity.pdbx_description
1 polymer ?
#
loop_
_entity_poly.entity_id
_entity_poly.type
_entity_poly.pdbx_seq_one_letter_code
_entity_poly.pdbx_strand_id
1 'polypeptide(L)'
;NKYVRLLHLVSGLCQIPLPTKLGPSECGSALFSKTGGTARGSVGVFTYDLYDTAADRADKKIAVLFSVPFDYGLYSNWCATGVFDGETNSDSALYDKMYRTPERGFVRGKADGYDLTHTDINVTIKSSMTNFSVATLKVEVHNKVIE
;
A
#
# COMPACT_ATOMS: atom_id res chain seq x y z
N ASN A 1 0.09 -21.52 9.84
CA ASN A 1 -0.81 -20.49 9.28
C ASN A 1 -0.55 -19.12 9.91
N LYS A 2 0.54 -18.44 9.53
CA LYS A 2 0.77 -17.03 9.87
C LYS A 2 0.46 -16.21 8.63
N TYR A 3 -0.67 -15.53 8.62
CA TYR A 3 -0.98 -14.52 7.60
C TYR A 3 -0.40 -13.21 8.13
N VAL A 4 0.62 -12.66 7.46
CA VAL A 4 1.32 -11.47 7.96
C VAL A 4 0.91 -10.26 7.14
N ARG A 5 0.30 -9.30 7.83
CA ARG A 5 0.24 -7.91 7.38
C ARG A 5 1.29 -7.14 8.17
N LEU A 6 2.07 -6.30 7.50
CA LEU A 6 3.04 -5.45 8.18
C LEU A 6 2.83 -4.00 7.76
N LEU A 7 2.81 -3.11 8.75
CA LEU A 7 2.68 -1.66 8.57
C LEU A 7 3.95 -0.99 9.06
N HIS A 8 4.53 -0.16 8.20
CA HIS A 8 5.58 0.78 8.58
C HIS A 8 5.08 2.21 8.39
N LEU A 9 4.95 2.94 9.50
CA LEU A 9 4.64 4.37 9.47
C LEU A 9 5.92 5.18 9.57
N VAL A 10 6.18 5.98 8.55
CA VAL A 10 7.24 7.01 8.57
C VAL A 10 6.76 8.23 9.34
N SER A 11 5.46 8.53 9.26
CA SER A 11 4.81 9.62 9.98
C SER A 11 3.36 9.29 10.30
N GLY A 12 2.90 9.72 11.46
CA GLY A 12 1.52 9.57 11.89
C GLY A 12 1.30 8.35 12.79
N LEU A 13 0.03 7.97 12.91
CA LEU A 13 -0.47 6.96 13.84
C LEU A 13 -1.47 6.03 13.14
N CYS A 14 -1.49 4.77 13.57
CA CYS A 14 -2.53 3.82 13.21
C CYS A 14 -3.70 3.95 14.18
N GLN A 15 -4.85 4.39 13.68
CA GLN A 15 -6.09 4.53 14.47
C GLN A 15 -6.92 3.26 14.40
N ILE A 16 -7.07 2.71 13.19
CA ILE A 16 -7.76 1.44 12.94
C ILE A 16 -6.77 0.55 12.17
N PRO A 17 -6.39 -0.62 12.72
CA PRO A 17 -5.43 -1.49 12.07
C PRO A 17 -6.03 -2.10 10.80
N LEU A 18 -5.14 -2.39 9.84
CA LEU A 18 -5.46 -3.20 8.67
C LEU A 18 -6.10 -4.55 9.08
N PRO A 19 -7.04 -5.12 8.31
CA PRO A 19 -7.54 -6.48 8.54
C PRO A 19 -6.42 -7.52 8.57
N THR A 20 -6.47 -8.54 9.43
CA THR A 20 -5.41 -9.58 9.58
C THR A 20 -5.25 -10.41 8.32
N LYS A 21 -6.38 -10.65 7.66
CA LYS A 21 -6.52 -11.44 6.45
C LYS A 21 -7.69 -10.86 5.68
N LEU A 22 -7.60 -10.99 4.36
CA LEU A 22 -8.72 -10.81 3.44
C LEU A 22 -8.73 -12.02 2.52
N GLY A 23 -9.84 -12.74 2.48
CA GLY A 23 -10.10 -13.80 1.52
C GLY A 23 -10.55 -13.25 0.17
N PRO A 24 -10.71 -14.13 -0.84
CA PRO A 24 -11.29 -13.73 -2.11
C PRO A 24 -12.67 -13.09 -1.92
N SER A 25 -12.90 -11.95 -2.56
CA SER A 25 -14.14 -11.15 -2.44
C SER A 25 -14.41 -10.48 -1.08
N GLU A 26 -13.53 -10.65 -0.09
CA GLU A 26 -13.62 -9.89 1.15
C GLU A 26 -13.05 -8.48 0.99
N CYS A 27 -13.59 -7.54 1.75
CA CYS A 27 -13.06 -6.18 1.84
C CYS A 27 -12.86 -5.80 3.31
N GLY A 28 -12.02 -4.80 3.52
CA GLY A 28 -11.84 -4.21 4.83
C GLY A 28 -11.23 -2.82 4.73
N SER A 29 -11.09 -2.17 5.87
CA SER A 29 -10.62 -0.80 5.95
C SER A 29 -9.61 -0.63 7.09
N ALA A 30 -8.81 0.42 6.97
CA ALA A 30 -7.90 0.89 8.00
C ALA A 30 -7.97 2.42 8.06
N LEU A 31 -7.51 2.98 9.16
CA LEU A 31 -7.45 4.43 9.33
C LEU A 31 -6.08 4.83 9.88
N PHE A 32 -5.40 5.68 9.13
CA PHE A 32 -4.15 6.31 9.53
C PHE A 32 -4.38 7.81 9.67
N SER A 33 -3.77 8.41 10.68
CA SER A 33 -3.86 9.85 10.92
C SER A 33 -2.48 10.44 11.13
N LYS A 34 -2.38 11.76 11.06
CA LYS A 34 -1.17 12.46 11.50
C LYS A 34 -1.06 12.44 13.03
N THR A 35 0.14 12.66 13.54
CA THR A 35 0.33 12.93 14.97
C THR A 35 -0.16 14.34 15.30
N GLY A 36 -1.03 14.47 16.30
CA GLY A 36 -1.54 15.76 16.79
C GLY A 36 -0.40 16.69 17.23
N GLY A 37 -0.57 18.00 17.08
CA GLY A 37 0.44 18.99 17.48
C GLY A 37 1.72 19.04 16.62
N THR A 38 1.83 18.24 15.56
CA THR A 38 3.00 18.25 14.66
C THR A 38 2.65 18.76 13.25
N ALA A 39 3.62 19.43 12.60
CA ALA A 39 3.59 19.82 11.19
C ALA A 39 4.05 18.65 10.28
N ARG A 40 3.55 17.45 10.56
CA ARG A 40 3.84 16.22 9.81
C ARG A 40 2.53 15.58 9.35
N GLY A 41 2.62 14.86 8.23
CA GLY A 41 1.49 14.20 7.57
C GLY A 41 1.21 12.78 8.09
N SER A 42 0.46 12.00 7.32
CA SER A 42 0.29 10.56 7.51
C SER A 42 0.93 9.83 6.33
N VAL A 43 2.00 9.09 6.60
CA VAL A 43 2.88 8.56 5.57
C VAL A 43 3.38 7.18 5.99
N GLY A 44 3.26 6.20 5.12
CA GLY A 44 3.73 4.86 5.39
C GLY A 44 3.60 3.92 4.22
N VAL A 45 4.02 2.69 4.47
CA VAL A 45 3.85 1.55 3.58
C VAL A 45 3.24 0.41 4.38
N PHE A 46 2.34 -0.34 3.75
CA PHE A 46 1.87 -1.60 4.30
C PHE A 46 1.96 -2.71 3.27
N THR A 47 1.98 -3.93 3.78
CA THR A 47 2.09 -5.14 2.97
C THR A 47 1.05 -6.18 3.38
N TYR A 48 0.66 -7.00 2.41
CA TYR A 48 -0.09 -8.23 2.63
C TYR A 48 0.59 -9.36 1.88
N ASP A 49 0.88 -10.45 2.60
CA ASP A 49 1.34 -11.69 1.98
C ASP A 49 0.27 -12.24 1.03
N LEU A 50 0.69 -12.59 -0.19
CA LEU A 50 -0.14 -13.28 -1.18
C LEU A 50 -0.06 -14.78 -0.91
N TYR A 51 -1.03 -15.29 -0.15
CA TYR A 51 -1.05 -16.69 0.25
C TYR A 51 -1.64 -17.58 -0.85
N ASP A 52 -0.86 -18.56 -1.31
CA ASP A 52 -1.32 -19.64 -2.15
C ASP A 52 -1.81 -20.80 -1.27
N THR A 53 -3.12 -21.03 -1.27
CA THR A 53 -3.74 -22.10 -0.49
C THR A 53 -3.43 -23.50 -1.04
N ALA A 54 -3.13 -23.64 -2.33
CA ALA A 54 -2.81 -24.93 -2.94
C ALA A 54 -1.37 -25.35 -2.62
N ALA A 55 -0.44 -24.38 -2.62
CA ALA A 55 0.97 -24.60 -2.30
C ALA A 55 1.31 -24.41 -0.80
N ASP A 56 0.33 -24.01 0.02
CA ASP A 56 0.46 -23.72 1.46
C ASP A 56 1.62 -22.77 1.81
N ARG A 57 1.83 -21.74 0.98
CA ARG A 57 2.95 -20.79 1.12
C ARG A 57 2.61 -19.39 0.61
N ALA A 58 3.41 -18.41 0.99
CA ALA A 58 3.31 -17.04 0.50
C ALA A 58 4.66 -16.57 -0.06
N ASP A 59 4.91 -16.86 -1.34
CA ASP A 59 6.19 -16.51 -1.99
C ASP A 59 6.26 -15.03 -2.41
N LYS A 60 5.13 -14.33 -2.39
CA LYS A 60 4.98 -12.94 -2.81
C LYS A 60 4.16 -12.17 -1.79
N LYS A 61 4.28 -10.85 -1.85
CA LYS A 61 3.38 -9.94 -1.15
C LYS A 61 3.05 -8.72 -1.99
N ILE A 62 1.90 -8.13 -1.74
CA ILE A 62 1.57 -6.81 -2.24
C ILE A 62 2.14 -5.77 -1.27
N ALA A 63 2.60 -4.65 -1.80
CA ALA A 63 2.94 -3.47 -1.02
C ALA A 63 2.14 -2.27 -1.52
N VAL A 64 1.70 -1.44 -0.58
CA VAL A 64 0.97 -0.21 -0.86
C VAL A 64 1.56 0.91 -0.02
N LEU A 65 1.99 1.97 -0.69
CA LEU A 65 2.46 3.20 -0.07
C LEU A 65 1.37 4.25 -0.12
N PHE A 66 1.24 5.00 0.97
CA PHE A 66 0.43 6.22 1.03
C PHE A 66 1.26 7.36 1.62
N SER A 67 1.08 8.55 1.08
CA SER A 67 1.72 9.76 1.56
C SER A 67 0.74 10.92 1.47
N VAL A 68 0.27 11.37 2.63
CA VAL A 68 -0.58 12.55 2.79
C VAL A 68 0.24 13.59 3.56
N PRO A 69 0.81 14.61 2.90
CA PRO A 69 1.64 15.61 3.56
C PRO A 69 0.82 16.55 4.44
N PHE A 70 1.50 17.28 5.33
CA PHE A 70 0.89 18.38 6.08
C PHE A 70 0.80 19.66 5.23
N ASP A 71 1.87 19.96 4.48
CA ASP A 71 2.02 21.19 3.71
C ASP A 71 1.83 20.92 2.21
N TYR A 72 0.68 21.34 1.69
CA TYR A 72 0.32 21.22 0.27
C TYR A 72 0.89 22.35 -0.61
N GLY A 73 1.50 23.37 -0.02
CA GLY A 73 2.24 24.39 -0.79
C GLY A 73 3.55 23.83 -1.35
N LEU A 74 4.13 22.83 -0.68
CA LEU A 74 5.40 22.20 -1.06
C LEU A 74 5.24 20.76 -1.58
N TYR A 75 4.20 20.05 -1.15
CA TYR A 75 4.03 18.63 -1.43
C TYR A 75 2.63 18.30 -1.97
N SER A 76 2.47 17.09 -2.49
CA SER A 76 1.19 16.55 -2.97
C SER A 76 0.95 15.18 -2.32
N ASN A 77 -0.30 14.70 -2.38
CA ASN A 77 -0.58 13.31 -2.03
C ASN A 77 0.09 12.39 -3.04
N TRP A 78 0.67 11.29 -2.55
CA TRP A 78 1.23 10.22 -3.38
C TRP A 78 0.76 8.86 -2.92
N CYS A 79 0.54 7.96 -3.87
CA CYS A 79 0.38 6.54 -3.59
C CYS A 79 1.25 5.72 -4.53
N ALA A 80 1.55 4.50 -4.12
CA ALA A 80 2.20 3.52 -4.97
C ALA A 80 1.71 2.12 -4.62
N THR A 81 1.70 1.22 -5.61
CA THR A 81 1.34 -0.18 -5.42
C THR A 81 2.24 -1.09 -6.24
N GLY A 82 2.55 -2.26 -5.71
CA GLY A 82 3.43 -3.22 -6.38
C GLY A 82 3.42 -4.61 -5.75
N VAL A 83 4.09 -5.54 -6.41
CA VAL A 83 4.28 -6.92 -5.97
C VAL A 83 5.77 -7.15 -5.70
N PHE A 84 6.06 -7.77 -4.57
CA PHE A 84 7.41 -8.00 -4.08
C PHE A 84 7.57 -9.45 -3.61
N ASP A 85 8.83 -9.88 -3.41
CA ASP A 85 9.14 -11.20 -2.86
C ASP A 85 8.63 -11.34 -1.41
N GLY A 86 8.26 -12.55 -1.02
CA GLY A 86 7.70 -12.89 0.31
C GLY A 86 8.61 -12.51 1.49
N GLU A 87 9.92 -12.46 1.26
CA GLU A 87 10.92 -12.02 2.25
C GLU A 87 11.04 -10.50 2.40
N THR A 88 10.32 -9.73 1.58
CA THR A 88 10.35 -8.27 1.66
C THR A 88 9.69 -7.80 2.95
N ASN A 89 10.45 -7.08 3.79
CA ASN A 89 9.94 -6.47 5.01
C ASN A 89 9.14 -5.19 4.71
N SER A 90 8.15 -4.90 5.54
CA SER A 90 7.52 -3.57 5.56
C SER A 90 8.30 -2.70 6.53
N ASP A 91 9.24 -1.92 5.99
CA ASP A 91 10.17 -1.10 6.75
C ASP A 91 10.51 0.20 6.00
N SER A 92 11.46 0.96 6.55
CA SER A 92 11.93 2.21 5.96
C SER A 92 12.59 2.00 4.60
N ALA A 93 13.26 0.85 4.38
CA ALA A 93 13.91 0.56 3.11
C ALA A 93 12.87 0.32 1.99
N LEU A 94 11.80 -0.42 2.29
CA LEU A 94 10.69 -0.57 1.35
C LEU A 94 10.00 0.77 1.07
N TYR A 95 9.77 1.58 2.11
CA TYR A 95 9.23 2.93 1.94
C TYR A 95 10.10 3.78 1.01
N ASP A 96 11.41 3.88 1.27
CA ASP A 96 12.31 4.72 0.47
C ASP A 96 12.42 4.21 -0.97
N LYS A 97 12.42 2.88 -1.17
CA LYS A 97 12.33 2.26 -2.50
C LYS A 97 11.06 2.73 -3.22
N MET A 98 9.90 2.51 -2.63
CA MET A 98 8.63 2.85 -3.28
C MET A 98 8.44 4.36 -3.46
N TYR A 99 9.02 5.21 -2.61
CA TYR A 99 8.82 6.66 -2.67
C TYR A 99 9.83 7.39 -3.56
N ARG A 100 11.11 6.97 -3.56
CA ARG A 100 12.21 7.76 -4.14
C ARG A 100 12.89 7.11 -5.34
N THR A 101 12.82 5.79 -5.48
CA THR A 101 13.58 5.10 -6.54
C THR A 101 12.77 4.99 -7.83
N PRO A 102 13.42 4.75 -8.98
CA PRO A 102 12.74 4.35 -10.20
C PRO A 102 11.82 3.14 -9.97
N GLU A 103 10.74 3.10 -10.72
CA GLU A 103 9.70 2.07 -10.63
C GLU A 103 10.21 0.74 -11.16
N ARG A 104 10.33 -0.25 -10.26
CA ARG A 104 10.74 -1.62 -10.56
C ARG A 104 9.97 -2.58 -9.64
N GLY A 105 8.97 -3.26 -10.20
CA GLY A 105 8.04 -4.11 -9.44
C GLY A 105 6.92 -3.33 -8.73
N PHE A 106 6.75 -2.04 -9.05
CA PHE A 106 5.67 -1.20 -8.54
C PHE A 106 5.42 -0.03 -9.50
N VAL A 107 4.29 0.64 -9.32
CA VAL A 107 3.95 1.93 -9.96
C VAL A 107 3.65 2.97 -8.89
N ARG A 108 4.00 4.23 -9.14
CA ARG A 108 3.79 5.35 -8.22
C ARG A 108 3.17 6.54 -8.96
N GLY A 109 2.30 7.26 -8.28
CA GLY A 109 1.70 8.47 -8.83
C GLY A 109 1.19 9.43 -7.78
N LYS A 110 0.98 10.68 -8.21
CA LYS A 110 0.26 11.66 -7.41
C LYS A 110 -1.20 11.21 -7.29
N ALA A 111 -1.86 11.62 -6.23
CA ALA A 111 -3.31 11.52 -6.14
C ALA A 111 -3.92 12.62 -7.02
N ASP A 112 -3.93 12.46 -8.33
CA ASP A 112 -4.42 13.44 -9.30
C ASP A 112 -5.71 13.00 -10.01
N GLY A 113 -6.31 11.91 -9.52
CA GLY A 113 -7.58 11.37 -10.03
C GLY A 113 -7.43 10.19 -10.98
N TYR A 114 -6.20 9.75 -11.28
CA TYR A 114 -5.95 8.56 -12.07
C TYR A 114 -5.70 7.32 -11.20
N ASP A 115 -6.16 6.17 -11.68
CA ASP A 115 -5.90 4.88 -11.06
C ASP A 115 -4.50 4.40 -11.43
N LEU A 116 -3.76 3.92 -10.43
CA LEU A 116 -2.53 3.18 -10.64
C LEU A 116 -2.84 1.70 -10.81
N THR A 117 -2.25 1.06 -11.82
CA THR A 117 -2.39 -0.39 -12.04
C THR A 117 -1.02 -1.03 -12.16
N HIS A 118 -0.76 -2.05 -11.35
CA HIS A 118 0.42 -2.91 -11.45
C HIS A 118 -0.01 -4.36 -11.65
N THR A 119 0.60 -5.03 -12.62
CA THR A 119 0.32 -6.44 -12.94
C THR A 119 1.61 -7.24 -12.84
N ASP A 120 1.57 -8.31 -12.04
CA ASP A 120 2.59 -9.35 -11.98
C ASP A 120 2.04 -10.63 -12.68
N ILE A 121 2.67 -11.78 -12.48
CA ILE A 121 2.36 -13.03 -13.18
C ILE A 121 0.94 -13.53 -12.89
N ASN A 122 0.46 -13.43 -11.64
CA ASN A 122 -0.82 -14.01 -11.21
C ASN A 122 -1.77 -12.99 -10.54
N VAL A 123 -1.33 -11.73 -10.36
CA VAL A 123 -2.11 -10.73 -9.62
C VAL A 123 -2.03 -9.38 -10.32
N THR A 124 -3.14 -8.65 -10.29
CA THR A 124 -3.22 -7.24 -10.65
C THR A 124 -3.68 -6.45 -9.45
N ILE A 125 -2.93 -5.41 -9.09
CA ILE A 125 -3.28 -4.48 -8.02
C ILE A 125 -3.64 -3.14 -8.66
N LYS A 126 -4.80 -2.61 -8.28
CA LYS A 126 -5.23 -1.26 -8.64
C LYS A 126 -5.31 -0.41 -7.40
N SER A 127 -4.81 0.81 -7.45
CA SER A 127 -4.95 1.76 -6.34
C SER A 127 -5.34 3.14 -6.83
N SER A 128 -6.25 3.78 -6.12
CA SER A 128 -6.67 5.16 -6.39
C SER A 128 -6.79 5.96 -5.12
N MET A 129 -6.36 7.22 -5.17
CA MET A 129 -6.26 8.08 -3.98
C MET A 129 -6.90 9.43 -4.25
N THR A 130 -7.65 9.95 -3.28
CA THR A 130 -8.19 11.32 -3.36
C THR A 130 -7.13 12.37 -2.99
N ASN A 131 -7.20 13.54 -3.61
CA ASN A 131 -6.25 14.65 -3.42
C ASN A 131 -6.64 15.61 -2.29
N PHE A 132 -7.02 15.07 -1.13
CA PHE A 132 -7.44 15.87 0.02
C PHE A 132 -6.58 15.58 1.25
N SER A 133 -6.59 16.49 2.22
CA SER A 133 -5.96 16.30 3.53
C SER A 133 -6.60 15.17 4.33
N VAL A 134 -7.88 14.88 4.07
CA VAL A 134 -8.56 13.65 4.46
C VAL A 134 -8.68 12.76 3.23
N ALA A 135 -7.60 12.02 2.95
CA ALA A 135 -7.52 11.19 1.77
C ALA A 135 -8.21 9.83 1.95
N THR A 136 -8.85 9.35 0.90
CA THR A 136 -9.30 7.96 0.77
C THR A 136 -8.41 7.28 -0.25
N LEU A 137 -7.77 6.18 0.15
CA LEU A 137 -7.02 5.29 -0.73
C LEU A 137 -7.82 3.99 -0.90
N LYS A 138 -8.28 3.73 -2.12
CA LYS A 138 -8.91 2.46 -2.48
C LYS A 138 -7.84 1.55 -3.09
N VAL A 139 -7.83 0.29 -2.67
CA VAL A 139 -6.95 -0.73 -3.24
C VAL A 139 -7.81 -1.93 -3.63
N GLU A 140 -7.66 -2.39 -4.86
CA GLU A 140 -8.31 -3.59 -5.37
C GLU A 140 -7.25 -4.59 -5.82
N VAL A 141 -7.45 -5.84 -5.46
CA VAL A 141 -6.56 -6.94 -5.81
C VAL A 141 -7.37 -7.95 -6.60
N HIS A 142 -6.90 -8.24 -7.82
CA HIS A 142 -7.55 -9.12 -8.77
C HIS A 142 -6.60 -10.25 -9.13
N ASN A 143 -7.11 -11.48 -9.21
CA ASN A 143 -6.37 -12.55 -9.87
C ASN A 143 -6.19 -12.16 -11.34
N LYS A 144 -5.03 -12.44 -11.90
CA LYS A 144 -4.83 -12.27 -13.34
C LYS A 144 -5.67 -13.32 -14.06
N VAL A 145 -6.59 -12.88 -14.90
CA VAL A 145 -7.30 -13.78 -15.81
C VAL A 145 -6.27 -14.25 -16.84
N ILE A 146 -5.99 -15.55 -16.85
CA ILE A 146 -5.25 -16.17 -17.93
C ILE A 146 -6.28 -16.35 -19.05
N GLU A 147 -6.18 -15.52 -20.09
CA GLU A 147 -6.88 -15.78 -21.37
C GLU A 147 -6.20 -16.93 -22.12
#